data_AF-A0A8R7TRH3-F1
#
_entry.id   AF-A0A8R7TRH3-F1
#
_cell.length_a   1.000
_cell.length_b   1.000
_cell.length_c   1.000
_cell.angle_alpha   90.00
_cell.angle_beta   90.00
_cell.angle_gamma   90.00
#
_symmetry.space_group_name_H-M   'P 1'
#
loop_
_entity.id
_entity.type
_entity.pdbx_description
1 polymer ?
#
loop_
_entity_poly.entity_id
_entity_poly.type
_entity_poly.pdbx_seq_one_letter_code
_entity_poly.pdbx_strand_id
1 'polypeptide(L)' 'MLRASVLDFKEKWDESLPLVKFAYNNSYQSSIKMAPYEALYGKRCRSPICWEEIGERKYLGPDLVQQ' A
#
# COMPACT_ATOMS: atom_id res chain seq x y z
N MET A 1 -2.74 -8.59 9.29
CA MET A 1 -3.62 -7.52 8.78
C MET A 1 -5.06 -7.73 9.23
N LEU A 2 -5.83 -8.67 8.66
CA LEU A 2 -7.24 -8.88 9.06
C LEU A 2 -7.44 -9.13 10.57
N ARG A 3 -6.65 -10.04 11.17
CA ARG A 3 -6.72 -10.31 12.62
C ARG A 3 -6.45 -9.07 13.47
N ALA A 4 -5.48 -8.24 13.09
CA ALA A 4 -5.19 -7.01 13.79
C ALA A 4 -6.36 -6.02 13.67
N SER A 5 -6.91 -5.85 12.46
CA SER A 5 -8.07 -4.99 12.23
C SER A 5 -9.30 -5.41 13.03
N VAL A 6 -9.55 -6.71 13.19
CA VAL A 6 -10.65 -7.21 14.03
C VAL A 6 -10.43 -6.88 15.51
N LEU A 7 -9.18 -6.95 15.99
CA LEU A 7 -8.85 -6.63 17.37
C LEU A 7 -8.93 -5.11 17.65
N ASP A 8 -8.46 -4.28 16.71
CA ASP A 8 -8.37 -2.84 16.86
C ASP A 8 -9.71 -2.13 16.64
N PHE A 9 -10.49 -2.57 15.64
CA PHE A 9 -11.73 -1.91 15.23
C PHE A 9 -13.01 -2.62 15.72
N LYS A 10 -12.88 -3.80 16.36
CA LYS A 10 -13.97 -4.61 16.92
C LYS A 10 -15.19 -4.70 16.03
N GLU A 11 -16.24 -3.93 16.30
CA GLU A 11 -17.53 -3.95 15.58
C GLU A 11 -17.49 -3.20 14.24
N LYS A 12 -16.51 -2.30 14.03
CA LYS A 12 -16.31 -1.53 12.81
C LYS A 12 -15.22 -2.09 11.89
N TRP A 13 -14.79 -3.33 12.16
CA TRP A 13 -13.75 -3.99 11.38
C TRP A 13 -14.14 -4.14 9.90
N ASP A 14 -15.44 -4.25 9.62
CA ASP A 14 -16.02 -4.33 8.29
C ASP A 14 -15.87 -3.02 7.51
N GLU A 15 -15.99 -1.86 8.17
CA GLU A 15 -15.68 -0.55 7.57
C GLU A 15 -14.21 -0.46 7.14
N SER A 16 -13.32 -1.16 7.85
CA SER A 16 -11.88 -1.21 7.52
C SER A 16 -11.50 -2.25 6.47
N LEU A 17 -12.41 -3.17 6.10
CA LEU A 17 -12.14 -4.26 5.13
C LEU A 17 -11.59 -3.77 3.79
N PRO A 18 -12.13 -2.69 3.18
CA PRO A 18 -11.59 -2.18 1.91
C PRO A 18 -10.12 -1.79 2.03
N LEU A 19 -9.72 -1.17 3.15
CA LEU A 19 -8.34 -0.75 3.40
C LEU A 19 -7.43 -1.95 3.66
N VAL A 20 -7.89 -2.94 4.43
CA VAL A 20 -7.14 -4.19 4.66
C VAL A 20 -6.91 -4.94 3.35
N LYS A 21 -7.95 -5.06 2.52
CA LYS A 21 -7.83 -5.71 1.21
C LYS A 21 -6.89 -4.94 0.29
N PHE A 22 -6.97 -3.61 0.30
CA PHE A 22 -6.06 -2.75 -0.44
C PHE A 22 -4.61 -2.95 0.01
N ALA A 23 -4.33 -2.88 1.31
CA ALA A 23 -2.98 -3.05 1.83
C ALA A 23 -2.44 -4.46 1.56
N TYR A 24 -3.26 -5.51 1.68
CA TYR A 24 -2.86 -6.87 1.37
C TYR A 24 -2.47 -7.05 -0.10
N ASN A 25 -3.30 -6.56 -1.03
CA ASN A 25 -3.06 -6.70 -2.47
C ASN A 25 -1.85 -5.90 -2.99
N ASN A 26 -1.43 -4.86 -2.27
CA ASN A 26 -0.32 -3.98 -2.65
C ASN A 26 0.96 -4.26 -1.85
N SER A 27 0.91 -5.15 -0.86
CA SER A 27 2.10 -5.54 -0.09
C SER A 27 2.93 -6.56 -0.86
N TYR A 28 4.26 -6.48 -0.72
CA TYR A 28 5.17 -7.46 -1.27
C TYR A 28 4.90 -8.86 -0.69
N GLN A 29 4.76 -9.86 -1.56
CA GLN A 29 4.54 -11.24 -1.17
C GLN A 29 5.71 -12.11 -1.62
N SER A 30 6.44 -12.66 -0.65
CA SER A 30 7.68 -13.42 -0.88
C SER A 30 7.49 -14.65 -1.78
N SER A 31 6.33 -15.30 -1.73
CA SER A 31 6.03 -16.49 -2.55
C SER A 31 5.94 -16.19 -4.05
N ILE A 32 5.53 -14.98 -4.43
CA ILE A 32 5.43 -14.54 -5.82
C ILE A 32 6.48 -13.47 -6.19
N LYS A 33 7.31 -13.08 -5.21
CA LYS A 33 8.37 -12.06 -5.30
C LYS A 33 7.91 -10.68 -5.80
N MET A 34 6.62 -10.36 -5.64
CA MET A 34 6.00 -9.08 -6.00
C MET A 34 4.69 -8.90 -5.24
N ALA A 35 4.00 -7.77 -5.39
CA ALA A 35 2.64 -7.62 -4.86
C ALA A 35 1.61 -8.31 -5.77
N PRO A 36 0.51 -8.88 -5.22
CA PRO A 36 -0.58 -9.43 -6.05
C PRO A 36 -1.13 -8.44 -7.10
N TYR A 37 -1.21 -7.15 -6.76
CA TYR A 37 -1.61 -6.10 -7.68
C TYR A 37 -0.63 -5.97 -8.86
N GLU A 38 0.68 -6.03 -8.59
CA GLU A 38 1.71 -5.98 -9.63
C GLU A 38 1.62 -7.21 -10.54
N ALA A 39 1.40 -8.39 -9.96
CA ALA A 39 1.22 -9.62 -10.73
C ALA A 39 0.00 -9.56 -11.66
N LEU A 40 -1.10 -8.93 -11.20
CA LEU A 40 -2.34 -8.84 -11.97
C LEU A 40 -2.29 -7.77 -13.07
N TYR A 41 -1.71 -6.60 -12.77
CA TYR A 41 -1.77 -5.43 -13.67
C TYR A 41 -0.45 -5.08 -14.34
N GLY A 42 0.64 -5.77 -14.00
CA GLY A 42 1.98 -5.51 -14.53
C GLY A 42 2.57 -4.16 -14.11
N LYS A 43 1.99 -3.49 -13.10
CA LYS A 43 2.44 -2.17 -12.62
C LYS A 43 2.19 -2.01 -11.13
N ARG A 44 2.96 -1.14 -10.50
CA ARG A 44 2.79 -0.78 -9.08
C ARG A 44 1.56 0.08 -8.88
N CYS A 45 0.90 -0.06 -7.72
CA CYS A 45 -0.24 0.79 -7.39
C CYS A 45 0.22 2.23 -7.13
N ARG A 46 -0.49 3.18 -7.73
CA ARG A 46 -0.26 4.62 -7.52
C ARG A 46 -1.36 5.15 -6.59
N SER A 47 -1.24 4.84 -5.32
CA SER A 47 -2.11 5.39 -4.28
C SER A 47 -1.29 6.24 -3.32
N PRO A 48 -1.78 7.41 -2.87
CA PRO A 48 -1.10 8.24 -1.87
C PRO A 48 -0.79 7.50 -0.57
N ILE A 49 -1.55 6.44 -0.26
CA ILE A 49 -1.42 5.61 0.95
C ILE A 49 -0.35 4.52 0.75
N CYS A 50 0.06 4.24 -0.49
CA CYS A 50 1.06 3.23 -0.82
C CYS A 50 2.44 3.89 -0.95
N TRP A 51 2.98 4.40 0.15
CA TRP A 51 4.37 4.87 0.20
C TRP A 51 5.06 4.45 1.49
N GLU A 52 5.66 3.26 1.46
CA GLU A 52 6.91 3.03 2.16
C GLU A 52 7.83 2.17 1.30
N GLU A 53 8.24 2.71 0.15
CA GLU A 53 9.61 2.44 -0.28
C GLU A 53 10.53 3.15 0.70
N ILE A 54 10.97 2.44 1.74
CA ILE A 54 12.11 2.81 2.59
C ILE A 54 13.40 2.72 1.75
N GLY A 55 13.46 3.37 0.58
CA GLY A 55 14.58 3.20 -0.35
C GLY A 55 14.62 4.12 -1.57
N GLU A 56 13.50 4.60 -2.11
CA GLU A 56 13.50 5.51 -3.27
C GLU A 56 12.74 6.82 -3.01
N ARG A 57 13.07 7.51 -1.90
CA ARG A 57 13.12 8.98 -2.02
C ARG A 57 14.30 9.32 -2.94
N LYS A 58 14.12 9.19 -4.25
CA LYS A 58 14.81 10.12 -5.15
C LYS A 58 14.25 11.47 -4.79
N TYR A 59 15.06 12.24 -4.08
CA TYR A 59 14.92 13.67 -3.88
C TYR A 59 14.16 14.29 -5.06
N LEU A 60 12.89 14.62 -4.86
CA LEU A 60 12.30 15.70 -5.64
C LEU A 60 13.12 16.91 -5.19
N GLY A 61 14.11 17.28 -6.00
CA GLY A 61 14.90 18.48 -5.80
C GLY A 61 13.97 19.69 -5.71
N PRO A 62 14.43 20.80 -5.11
CA PRO A 62 13.63 22.00 -4.88
C PRO A 62 13.11 22.71 -6.14
N ASP A 63 13.28 22.14 -7.34
CA ASP A 63 13.01 22.79 -8.63
C ASP A 63 11.55 22.73 -9.11
N LEU A 64 10.58 22.35 -8.25
CA LEU A 64 9.14 22.36 -8.59
C LEU A 64 8.32 23.43 -7.86
N VAL A 65 8.98 24.49 -7.38
CA VAL A 65 8.31 25.75 -7.05
C VAL A 65 8.88 26.85 -7.95
N GLN A 66 8.32 26.99 -9.15
CA GLN A 66 8.40 28.24 -9.89
C GLN A 66 7.19 29.10 -9.49
N GLN A 67 7.47 30.37 -9.18
CA GLN A 67 6.55 31.40 -8.69
C GLN A 67 5.22 31.52 -9.44
#